data_AF-A0A928INQ9-F1
#
_entry.id   AF-A0A928INQ9-F1
#
_cell.length_a   1.000
_cell.length_b   1.000
_cell.length_c   1.000
_cell.angle_alpha   90.00
_cell.angle_beta   90.00
_cell.angle_gamma   90.00
#
_symmetry.space_group_name_H-M   'P 1'
#
loop_
_entity.id
_entity.type
_entity.pdbx_description
1 polymer ?
#
loop_
_entity_poly.entity_id
_entity_poly.type
_entity_poly.pdbx_seq_one_letter_code
_entity_poly.pdbx_strand_id
1 'polypeptide(L)'
;MNEYVRMKASAMKKINDLTLSGEIVIFGSTYMSEFPIYELTNKCKLENAVYNRSIKGLTVKEAIEILDDCVVDIHPSKVFIALGEEDESDPNAASEYSRLISTIRQKLPEAMIYMIGLTNGGSFAEKFNKNMLSLCDNKTVKYIDLIKKSSSESALFKAQFKQLSCFFRTHPITMSDVFSLASL
;
A
#
# COMPACT_ATOMS: atom_id res chain seq x y z
N MET A 1 -19.69 -7.72 -0.04
CA MET A 1 -18.97 -6.48 0.28
C MET A 1 -19.66 -5.71 1.41
N ASN A 2 -18.92 -5.35 2.45
CA ASN A 2 -19.34 -4.51 3.58
C ASN A 2 -19.87 -3.14 3.09
N GLU A 3 -20.96 -2.63 3.69
CA GLU A 3 -21.53 -1.32 3.35
C GLU A 3 -20.55 -0.17 3.61
N TYR A 4 -19.78 -0.25 4.69
CA TYR A 4 -18.74 0.72 5.02
C TYR A 4 -17.69 0.85 3.90
N VAL A 5 -17.24 -0.29 3.37
CA VAL A 5 -16.26 -0.34 2.29
C VAL A 5 -16.81 0.33 1.03
N ARG A 6 -18.06 0.03 0.67
CA ARG A 6 -18.75 0.67 -0.47
C ARG A 6 -18.87 2.17 -0.32
N MET A 7 -19.29 2.65 0.85
CA MET A 7 -19.43 4.07 1.10
C MET A 7 -18.08 4.80 1.01
N LYS A 8 -17.02 4.22 1.58
CA LYS A 8 -15.67 4.79 1.51
C LYS A 8 -15.11 4.80 0.09
N ALA A 9 -15.23 3.72 -0.66
CA ALA A 9 -14.83 3.65 -2.06
C ALA A 9 -15.56 4.69 -2.91
N SER A 10 -16.88 4.83 -2.75
CA SER A 10 -17.66 5.85 -3.46
C SER A 10 -17.24 7.28 -3.09
N ALA A 11 -16.89 7.54 -1.82
CA ALA A 11 -16.38 8.84 -1.41
C ALA A 11 -15.00 9.14 -2.03
N MET A 12 -14.11 8.14 -2.10
CA MET A 12 -12.80 8.25 -2.76
C MET A 12 -12.95 8.52 -4.26
N LYS A 13 -13.89 7.82 -4.93
CA LYS A 13 -14.18 8.04 -6.35
C LYS A 13 -14.49 9.50 -6.67
N LYS A 14 -15.31 10.15 -5.83
CA LYS A 14 -15.72 11.55 -6.02
C LYS A 14 -14.57 12.56 -5.93
N ILE A 15 -13.44 12.17 -5.33
CA ILE A 15 -12.27 13.04 -5.16
C ILE A 15 -11.11 12.65 -6.08
N ASN A 16 -11.29 11.68 -7.00
CA ASN A 16 -10.23 11.27 -7.91
C ASN A 16 -9.84 12.39 -8.89
N ASP A 17 -10.78 13.23 -9.32
CA ASP A 17 -10.50 14.37 -10.20
C ASP A 17 -9.63 15.46 -9.55
N LEU A 18 -9.45 15.40 -8.22
CA LEU A 18 -8.57 16.30 -7.46
C LEU A 18 -7.15 15.74 -7.32
N THR A 19 -6.88 14.56 -7.85
CA THR A 19 -5.58 13.88 -7.75
C THR A 19 -4.67 14.21 -8.92
N LEU A 20 -3.36 14.14 -8.67
CA LEU A 20 -2.34 14.25 -9.69
C LEU A 20 -2.05 12.86 -10.26
N SER A 21 -2.21 12.71 -11.57
CA SER A 21 -1.87 11.47 -12.29
C SER A 21 -0.37 11.18 -12.17
N GLY A 22 -0.02 9.90 -12.11
CA GLY A 22 1.38 9.46 -12.04
C GLY A 22 2.00 9.53 -10.65
N GLU A 23 1.24 9.92 -9.62
CA GLU A 23 1.68 9.93 -8.23
C GLU A 23 1.51 8.56 -7.54
N ILE A 24 1.59 8.52 -6.22
CA ILE A 24 1.62 7.30 -5.42
C ILE A 24 0.26 7.01 -4.81
N VAL A 25 -0.21 5.77 -4.93
CA VAL A 25 -1.39 5.27 -4.23
C VAL A 25 -0.99 4.21 -3.22
N ILE A 26 -1.49 4.33 -2.00
CA ILE A 26 -1.43 3.28 -0.98
C ILE A 26 -2.81 2.67 -0.85
N PHE A 27 -2.92 1.38 -1.15
CA PHE A 27 -4.16 0.62 -1.15
C PHE A 27 -4.04 -0.55 -0.16
N GLY A 28 -4.62 -0.37 1.03
CA GLY A 28 -4.52 -1.36 2.08
C GLY A 28 -5.79 -1.49 2.93
N SER A 29 -5.68 -2.34 3.96
CA SER A 29 -6.77 -2.62 4.88
C SER A 29 -6.64 -1.80 6.17
N THR A 30 -7.04 -2.38 7.30
CA THR A 30 -7.08 -1.76 8.62
C THR A 30 -5.78 -1.07 9.01
N TYR A 31 -4.65 -1.77 9.03
CA TYR A 31 -3.39 -1.19 9.49
C TYR A 31 -3.00 0.08 8.71
N MET A 32 -3.09 0.03 7.39
CA MET A 32 -2.67 1.13 6.53
C MET A 32 -3.69 2.27 6.46
N SER A 33 -4.95 2.00 6.82
CA SER A 33 -5.99 3.03 7.00
C SER A 33 -5.78 3.86 8.28
N GLU A 34 -5.19 3.26 9.31
CA GLU A 34 -4.89 3.91 10.59
C GLU A 34 -3.46 4.49 10.63
N PHE A 35 -2.60 4.10 9.67
CA PHE A 35 -1.23 4.60 9.57
C PHE A 35 -1.21 6.11 9.28
N PRO A 36 -0.42 6.92 10.03
CA PRO A 36 -0.38 8.38 9.90
C PRO A 36 0.43 8.84 8.68
N ILE A 37 0.04 8.40 7.47
CA ILE A 37 0.74 8.69 6.21
C ILE A 37 0.81 10.19 5.98
N TYR A 38 -0.30 10.92 6.13
CA TYR A 38 -0.38 12.34 5.78
C TYR A 38 0.44 13.22 6.73
N GLU A 39 0.45 12.91 8.03
CA GLU A 39 1.28 13.61 9.01
C GLU A 39 2.77 13.42 8.71
N LEU A 40 3.16 12.20 8.33
CA LEU A 40 4.54 11.86 8.02
C LEU A 40 5.00 12.41 6.67
N THR A 41 4.14 12.39 5.63
CA THR A 41 4.44 13.01 4.32
C THR A 41 4.63 14.52 4.47
N ASN A 42 3.77 15.16 5.27
CA ASN A 42 3.86 16.60 5.54
C ASN A 42 5.11 16.95 6.34
N LYS A 43 5.45 16.15 7.36
CA LYS A 43 6.68 16.35 8.15
C LYS A 43 7.95 16.24 7.29
N CYS A 44 7.98 15.28 6.37
CA CYS A 44 9.15 15.02 5.53
C CYS A 44 9.24 15.89 4.27
N LYS A 45 8.19 16.68 3.95
CA LYS A 45 8.10 17.51 2.74
C LYS A 45 8.43 16.71 1.47
N LEU A 46 7.78 15.57 1.31
CA LEU A 46 7.96 14.74 0.11
C LEU A 46 7.51 15.50 -1.14
N GLU A 47 8.27 15.35 -2.22
CA GLU A 47 7.96 15.96 -3.51
C GLU A 47 6.75 15.29 -4.19
N ASN A 48 6.63 13.97 -4.02
CA ASN A 48 5.52 13.18 -4.56
C ASN A 48 4.29 13.26 -3.69
N ALA A 49 3.11 13.37 -4.31
CA ALA A 49 1.85 13.23 -3.62
C ALA A 49 1.60 11.75 -3.29
N VAL A 50 1.10 11.50 -2.09
CA VAL A 50 0.74 10.15 -1.63
C VAL A 50 -0.74 10.14 -1.31
N TYR A 51 -1.52 9.36 -2.07
CA TYR A 51 -2.94 9.18 -1.85
C TYR A 51 -3.18 7.89 -1.08
N ASN A 52 -3.49 7.99 0.21
CA ASN A 52 -3.90 6.84 0.99
C ASN A 52 -5.36 6.49 0.69
N ARG A 53 -5.55 5.38 0.00
CA ARG A 53 -6.83 4.79 -0.43
C ARG A 53 -7.15 3.51 0.35
N SER A 54 -6.50 3.33 1.51
CA SER A 54 -6.75 2.21 2.40
C SER A 54 -8.09 2.34 3.11
N ILE A 55 -8.77 1.21 3.30
CA ILE A 55 -10.09 1.15 3.92
C ILE A 55 -10.06 0.08 5.02
N LYS A 56 -10.53 0.44 6.22
CA LYS A 56 -10.61 -0.48 7.35
C LYS A 56 -11.51 -1.67 7.04
N GLY A 57 -11.06 -2.88 7.40
CA GLY A 57 -11.78 -4.14 7.20
C GLY A 57 -11.87 -4.57 5.73
N LEU A 58 -11.03 -4.02 4.85
CA LEU A 58 -11.02 -4.37 3.44
C LEU A 58 -10.37 -5.74 3.22
N THR A 59 -11.13 -6.68 2.67
CA THR A 59 -10.64 -7.99 2.23
C THR A 59 -10.04 -7.92 0.83
N VAL A 60 -9.19 -8.88 0.47
CA VAL A 60 -8.59 -8.95 -0.87
C VAL A 60 -9.66 -9.10 -1.95
N LYS A 61 -10.72 -9.87 -1.67
CA LYS A 61 -11.86 -10.04 -2.56
C LYS A 61 -12.57 -8.72 -2.87
N GLU A 62 -12.92 -7.97 -1.84
CA GLU A 62 -13.59 -6.68 -1.97
C GLU A 62 -12.67 -5.64 -2.63
N ALA A 63 -11.37 -5.72 -2.37
CA ALA A 63 -10.38 -4.84 -2.99
C ALA A 63 -10.38 -4.93 -4.52
N ILE A 64 -10.63 -6.12 -5.10
CA ILE A 64 -10.78 -6.29 -6.55
C ILE A 64 -12.03 -5.56 -7.06
N GLU A 65 -13.14 -5.59 -6.30
CA GLU A 65 -14.41 -4.97 -6.69
C GLU A 65 -14.33 -3.43 -6.74
N ILE A 66 -13.55 -2.82 -5.85
CA ILE A 66 -13.41 -1.36 -5.75
C ILE A 66 -12.12 -0.82 -6.39
N LEU A 67 -11.35 -1.69 -7.06
CA LEU A 67 -10.03 -1.37 -7.57
C LEU A 67 -10.04 -0.16 -8.52
N ASP A 68 -11.09 -0.06 -9.35
CA ASP A 68 -11.20 1.03 -10.31
C ASP A 68 -11.38 2.38 -9.61
N ASP A 69 -12.34 2.43 -8.70
CA ASP A 69 -12.69 3.62 -7.92
C ASP A 69 -11.53 4.09 -7.02
N CYS A 70 -10.74 3.17 -6.48
CA CYS A 70 -9.71 3.49 -5.50
C CYS A 70 -8.30 3.63 -6.08
N VAL A 71 -8.00 3.02 -7.23
CA VAL A 71 -6.62 2.95 -7.76
C VAL A 71 -6.55 3.29 -9.24
N VAL A 72 -7.33 2.62 -10.11
CA VAL A 72 -7.14 2.72 -11.56
C VAL A 72 -7.46 4.10 -12.10
N ASP A 73 -8.57 4.70 -11.64
CA ASP A 73 -9.02 6.02 -12.10
C ASP A 73 -8.02 7.15 -11.77
N ILE A 74 -7.09 6.92 -10.83
CA ILE A 74 -6.04 7.88 -10.42
C ILE A 74 -4.83 7.81 -11.37
N HIS A 75 -4.69 6.74 -12.15
CA HIS A 75 -3.53 6.47 -13.00
C HIS A 75 -2.17 6.65 -12.29
N PRO A 76 -1.92 5.95 -11.16
CA PRO A 76 -0.69 6.10 -10.40
C PRO A 76 0.53 5.49 -11.12
N SER A 77 1.72 6.04 -10.88
CA SER A 77 2.97 5.39 -11.30
C SER A 77 3.43 4.31 -10.31
N LYS A 78 2.96 4.38 -9.07
CA LYS A 78 3.34 3.46 -7.99
C LYS A 78 2.13 3.10 -7.13
N VAL A 79 1.92 1.81 -6.93
CA VAL A 79 0.84 1.26 -6.10
C VAL A 79 1.44 0.44 -4.98
N PHE A 80 1.19 0.83 -3.73
CA PHE A 80 1.55 0.06 -2.54
C PHE A 80 0.33 -0.73 -2.08
N ILE A 81 0.46 -2.03 -1.91
CA ILE A 81 -0.65 -2.93 -1.57
C ILE A 81 -0.38 -3.55 -0.21
N ALA A 82 -1.20 -3.21 0.78
CA ALA A 82 -1.13 -3.72 2.16
C ALA A 82 -2.47 -4.39 2.54
N LEU A 83 -2.71 -5.57 1.97
CA LEU A 83 -3.96 -6.35 2.12
C LEU A 83 -3.64 -7.79 2.58
N GLY A 84 -4.65 -8.47 3.14
CA GLY A 84 -4.53 -9.83 3.65
C GLY A 84 -4.78 -9.96 5.16
N GLU A 85 -4.83 -8.85 5.90
CA GLU A 85 -5.03 -8.85 7.37
C GLU A 85 -6.38 -9.44 7.79
N GLU A 86 -7.40 -9.27 6.95
CA GLU A 86 -8.79 -9.67 7.22
C GLU A 86 -9.13 -11.04 6.59
N ASP A 87 -8.19 -11.62 5.84
CA ASP A 87 -8.43 -12.77 4.96
C ASP A 87 -7.95 -14.10 5.55
N GLU A 88 -7.59 -14.13 6.84
CA GLU A 88 -7.07 -15.34 7.52
C GLU A 88 -8.05 -16.53 7.47
N SER A 89 -9.35 -16.23 7.45
CA SER A 89 -10.42 -17.24 7.36
C SER A 89 -10.73 -17.70 5.92
N ASP A 90 -10.21 -17.01 4.89
CA ASP A 90 -10.49 -17.33 3.49
C ASP A 90 -9.38 -18.23 2.90
N PRO A 91 -9.67 -19.50 2.57
CA PRO A 91 -8.69 -20.38 1.96
C PRO A 91 -8.21 -19.91 0.58
N ASN A 92 -8.98 -19.04 -0.10
CA ASN A 92 -8.67 -18.54 -1.44
C ASN A 92 -7.87 -17.24 -1.43
N ALA A 93 -7.63 -16.63 -0.26
CA ALA A 93 -7.01 -15.31 -0.13
C ALA A 93 -5.76 -15.14 -1.00
N ALA A 94 -4.86 -16.13 -1.03
CA ALA A 94 -3.62 -16.06 -1.82
C ALA A 94 -3.88 -16.06 -3.34
N SER A 95 -4.87 -16.83 -3.80
CA SER A 95 -5.26 -16.88 -5.21
C SER A 95 -5.96 -15.59 -5.64
N GLU A 96 -6.81 -15.03 -4.78
CA GLU A 96 -7.45 -13.74 -5.00
C GLU A 96 -6.42 -12.61 -5.02
N TYR A 97 -5.42 -12.65 -4.14
CA TYR A 97 -4.33 -11.68 -4.13
C TYR A 97 -3.54 -11.74 -5.45
N SER A 98 -3.23 -12.95 -5.92
CA SER A 98 -2.58 -13.15 -7.23
C SER A 98 -3.41 -12.57 -8.38
N ARG A 99 -4.74 -12.72 -8.32
CA ARG A 99 -5.68 -12.12 -9.28
C ARG A 99 -5.71 -10.60 -9.18
N LEU A 100 -5.68 -10.03 -7.97
CA LEU A 100 -5.60 -8.58 -7.76
C LEU A 100 -4.34 -8.01 -8.42
N ILE A 101 -3.16 -8.59 -8.17
CA ILE A 101 -1.90 -8.16 -8.79
C ILE A 101 -1.98 -8.26 -10.32
N SER A 102 -2.50 -9.37 -10.85
CA SER A 102 -2.67 -9.55 -12.29
C SER A 102 -3.60 -8.50 -12.91
N THR A 103 -4.68 -8.16 -12.21
CA THR A 103 -5.65 -7.15 -12.65
C THR A 103 -5.03 -5.76 -12.66
N ILE A 104 -4.24 -5.40 -11.64
CA ILE A 104 -3.52 -4.13 -11.58
C ILE A 104 -2.51 -4.05 -12.72
N ARG A 105 -1.72 -5.10 -12.97
CA ARG A 105 -0.76 -5.14 -14.09
C ARG A 105 -1.44 -4.98 -15.45
N GLN A 106 -2.63 -5.55 -15.62
CA GLN A 106 -3.38 -5.43 -16.87
C GLN A 106 -3.90 -4.00 -17.08
N LYS A 107 -4.43 -3.37 -16.04
CA LYS A 107 -5.03 -2.03 -16.12
C LYS A 107 -3.99 -0.91 -16.05
N LEU A 108 -2.87 -1.14 -15.37
CA LEU A 108 -1.79 -0.19 -15.14
C LEU A 108 -0.42 -0.84 -15.47
N PRO A 109 -0.13 -1.11 -16.75
CA PRO A 109 1.06 -1.87 -17.15
C PRO A 109 2.39 -1.17 -16.82
N GLU A 110 2.38 0.17 -16.77
CA GLU A 110 3.55 1.00 -16.45
C GLU A 110 3.73 1.24 -14.93
N ALA A 111 2.75 0.86 -14.12
CA ALA A 111 2.80 1.12 -12.69
C ALA A 111 3.69 0.11 -11.96
N MET A 112 4.54 0.61 -11.05
CA MET A 112 5.30 -0.21 -10.13
C MET A 112 4.41 -0.65 -8.96
N ILE A 113 4.38 -1.95 -8.68
CA ILE A 113 3.59 -2.54 -7.61
C ILE A 113 4.51 -2.91 -6.44
N TYR A 114 4.18 -2.44 -5.25
CA TYR A 114 4.89 -2.73 -4.01
C TYR A 114 3.96 -3.47 -3.05
N MET A 115 4.17 -4.77 -2.90
CA MET A 115 3.41 -5.61 -1.97
C MET A 115 4.03 -5.51 -0.59
N ILE A 116 3.24 -5.06 0.38
CA ILE A 116 3.65 -4.94 1.78
C ILE A 116 3.24 -6.22 2.50
N GLY A 117 4.22 -6.91 3.08
CA GLY A 117 3.99 -8.13 3.84
C GLY A 117 3.22 -7.89 5.12
N LEU A 118 2.44 -8.90 5.53
CA LEU A 118 1.72 -8.89 6.79
C LEU A 118 2.69 -8.86 7.97
N THR A 119 2.39 -7.99 8.93
CA THR A 119 3.23 -7.74 10.12
C THR A 119 2.87 -8.63 11.31
N ASN A 120 1.69 -9.24 11.31
CA ASN A 120 1.25 -10.18 12.35
C ASN A 120 2.09 -11.47 12.33
N GLY A 121 2.40 -12.00 13.51
CA GLY A 121 3.27 -13.17 13.70
C GLY A 121 2.56 -14.52 13.57
N GLY A 122 1.47 -14.61 12.79
CA GLY A 122 0.63 -15.80 12.67
C GLY A 122 1.08 -16.78 11.58
N SER A 123 0.68 -18.05 11.70
CA SER A 123 1.00 -19.09 10.71
C SER A 123 0.41 -18.78 9.32
N PHE A 124 -0.75 -18.11 9.28
CA PHE A 124 -1.34 -17.59 8.06
C PHE A 124 -0.44 -16.54 7.42
N ALA A 125 0.01 -15.55 8.19
CA ALA A 125 0.84 -14.45 7.71
C ALA A 125 2.15 -14.94 7.08
N GLU A 126 2.81 -15.92 7.70
CA GLU A 126 4.02 -16.53 7.14
C GLU A 126 3.78 -17.20 5.78
N LYS A 127 2.71 -17.99 5.67
CA LYS A 127 2.33 -18.66 4.42
C LYS A 127 1.93 -17.65 3.34
N PHE A 128 1.15 -16.65 3.74
CA PHE A 128 0.67 -15.61 2.85
C PHE A 128 1.82 -14.76 2.30
N ASN A 129 2.75 -14.32 3.16
CA ASN A 129 3.93 -13.58 2.75
C ASN A 129 4.87 -14.42 1.86
N LYS A 130 5.00 -15.72 2.11
CA LYS A 130 5.73 -16.64 1.21
C LYS A 130 5.08 -16.72 -0.17
N ASN A 131 3.74 -16.76 -0.24
CA ASN A 131 3.03 -16.72 -1.51
C ASN A 131 3.24 -15.38 -2.22
N MET A 132 3.18 -14.25 -1.51
CA MET A 132 3.50 -12.93 -2.10
C MET A 132 4.89 -12.88 -2.72
N LEU A 133 5.90 -13.42 -2.05
CA LEU A 133 7.28 -13.47 -2.56
C LEU A 133 7.36 -14.25 -3.88
N SER A 134 6.54 -15.29 -4.07
CA SER A 134 6.50 -16.05 -5.32
C SER A 134 5.89 -15.27 -6.50
N LEU A 135 5.13 -14.20 -6.23
CA LEU A 135 4.55 -13.32 -7.24
C LEU A 135 5.49 -12.20 -7.68
N CYS A 136 6.61 -12.00 -6.97
CA CYS A 136 7.58 -10.98 -7.32
C CYS A 136 8.35 -11.35 -8.59
N ASP A 137 8.47 -10.41 -9.51
CA ASP A 137 9.28 -10.55 -10.73
C ASP A 137 10.50 -9.62 -10.77
N ASN A 138 10.76 -8.88 -9.67
CA ASN A 138 11.84 -7.90 -9.49
C ASN A 138 11.90 -6.77 -10.54
N LYS A 139 11.00 -6.77 -11.52
CA LYS A 139 10.90 -5.77 -12.57
C LYS A 139 9.81 -4.76 -12.23
N THR A 140 8.58 -5.25 -12.09
CA THR A 140 7.39 -4.42 -11.90
C THR A 140 6.74 -4.65 -10.54
N VAL A 141 6.91 -5.84 -9.97
CA VAL A 141 6.37 -6.21 -8.66
C VAL A 141 7.49 -6.44 -7.66
N LYS A 142 7.47 -5.67 -6.57
CA LYS A 142 8.44 -5.74 -5.47
C LYS A 142 7.74 -6.07 -4.16
N TYR A 143 8.43 -6.79 -3.29
CA TYR A 143 7.95 -7.08 -1.94
C TYR A 143 8.71 -6.23 -0.91
N ILE A 144 7.98 -5.77 0.10
CA ILE A 144 8.51 -4.97 1.21
C ILE A 144 8.15 -5.69 2.52
N ASP A 145 9.17 -6.10 3.27
CA ASP A 145 9.00 -6.55 4.66
C ASP A 145 9.19 -5.36 5.60
N LEU A 146 8.09 -4.92 6.21
CA LEU A 146 8.12 -3.81 7.15
C LEU A 146 8.73 -4.26 8.49
N ILE A 147 9.42 -3.33 9.15
CA ILE A 147 9.90 -3.54 10.52
C ILE A 147 8.70 -3.85 11.42
N LYS A 148 8.80 -4.95 12.20
CA LYS A 148 7.69 -5.48 13.02
C LYS A 148 7.81 -5.13 14.51
N LYS A 149 8.97 -4.62 14.96
CA LYS A 149 9.23 -4.29 16.37
C LYS A 149 10.05 -3.01 16.49
N SER A 150 9.67 -2.16 17.43
CA SER A 150 10.41 -0.95 17.84
C SER A 150 10.14 -0.65 19.32
N SER A 151 10.83 0.34 19.88
CA SER A 151 10.71 0.75 21.28
C SER A 151 9.36 1.39 21.62
N SER A 152 8.70 1.99 20.64
CA SER A 152 7.35 2.56 20.77
C SER A 152 6.59 2.49 19.45
N GLU A 153 5.27 2.64 19.50
CA GLU A 153 4.42 2.67 18.30
C GLU A 153 4.77 3.84 17.37
N SER A 154 5.00 5.03 17.93
CA SER A 154 5.47 6.18 17.15
C SER A 154 6.82 5.91 16.47
N ALA A 155 7.76 5.27 17.18
CA ALA A 155 9.05 4.88 16.60
C ALA A 155 8.89 3.82 15.51
N LEU A 156 7.91 2.91 15.63
CA LEU A 156 7.58 1.92 14.62
C LEU A 156 7.05 2.60 13.34
N PHE A 157 6.06 3.48 13.45
CA PHE A 157 5.52 4.22 12.30
C PHE A 157 6.60 5.03 11.57
N LYS A 158 7.47 5.72 12.31
CA LYS A 158 8.60 6.46 11.73
C LYS A 158 9.57 5.55 10.97
N ALA A 159 9.93 4.41 11.56
CA ALA A 159 10.85 3.46 10.94
C ALA A 159 10.25 2.84 9.66
N GLN A 160 8.98 2.43 9.71
CA GLN A 160 8.28 1.88 8.55
C GLN A 160 8.06 2.92 7.47
N PHE A 161 7.67 4.15 7.83
CA PHE A 161 7.53 5.24 6.86
C PHE A 161 8.87 5.57 6.20
N LYS A 162 9.97 5.56 6.96
CA LYS A 162 11.31 5.71 6.39
C LYS A 162 11.60 4.61 5.36
N GLN A 163 11.26 3.35 5.63
CA GLN A 163 11.38 2.26 4.65
C GLN A 163 10.52 2.51 3.40
N LEU A 164 9.25 2.89 3.56
CA LEU A 164 8.33 3.16 2.45
C LEU A 164 8.79 4.36 1.61
N SER A 165 9.26 5.43 2.25
CA SER A 165 9.69 6.66 1.60
C SER A 165 10.86 6.46 0.64
N CYS A 166 11.70 5.45 0.86
CA CYS A 166 12.77 5.07 -0.08
C CYS A 166 12.21 4.63 -1.44
N PHE A 167 10.98 4.10 -1.48
CA PHE A 167 10.33 3.65 -2.70
C PHE A 167 9.44 4.73 -3.34
N PHE A 168 9.08 5.78 -2.60
CA PHE A 168 8.28 6.90 -3.11
C PHE A 168 9.04 7.71 -4.17
N ARG A 169 10.36 7.86 -4.02
CA ARG A 169 11.18 8.71 -4.89
C ARG A 169 11.34 8.21 -6.32
N THR A 170 11.32 9.12 -7.28
CA THR A 170 11.64 8.87 -8.70
C THR A 170 13.11 9.14 -9.04
N HIS A 171 13.86 9.79 -8.15
CA HIS A 171 15.27 10.13 -8.31
C HIS A 171 16.14 9.55 -7.17
N PRO A 172 17.47 9.42 -7.38
CA PRO A 172 18.41 9.01 -6.33
C PRO A 172 18.34 9.93 -5.10
N ILE A 173 18.59 9.37 -3.91
CA ILE A 173 18.58 10.12 -2.65
C ILE A 173 19.59 11.29 -2.68
N THR A 174 19.10 12.49 -2.37
CA THR A 174 19.96 13.68 -2.20
C THR A 174 20.41 13.84 -0.74
N MET A 175 21.41 14.69 -0.47
CA MET A 175 21.83 14.97 0.91
C MET A 175 20.69 15.63 1.73
N SER A 176 19.92 16.52 1.11
CA SER A 176 18.76 17.18 1.75
C SER A 176 17.71 16.16 2.20
N ASP A 177 17.44 15.17 1.36
CA ASP A 177 16.55 14.05 1.65
C ASP A 177 16.99 13.23 2.87
N VAL A 178 18.30 12.96 2.96
CA VAL A 178 18.87 12.20 4.08
C VAL A 178 18.66 12.96 5.39
N PHE A 179 18.88 14.28 5.40
CA PHE A 179 18.67 15.11 6.59
C PHE A 179 17.21 15.14 7.03
N SER A 180 16.26 15.28 6.11
CA SER A 180 14.83 15.20 6.42
C SER A 180 14.46 13.84 7.03
N LEU A 181 15.00 12.73 6.50
CA LEU A 181 14.75 11.38 7.03
C LEU A 181 15.51 11.04 8.31
N ALA A 182 16.59 11.77 8.62
CA ALA A 182 17.29 11.66 9.90
C ALA A 182 16.53 12.34 11.04
N SER A 183 15.65 13.29 10.72
CA SER A 183 14.79 14.00 11.68
C SER A 183 13.51 13.25 12.10
N LEU A 184 13.26 12.07 11.48
CA LEU A 184 12.12 11.21 11.79
C LEU A 184 12.27 10.57 13.16
#